data_AF-A0A401GFN3-F1
#
_entry.id   AF-A0A401GFN3-F1
#
_cell.length_a   1.000
_cell.length_b   1.000
_cell.length_c   1.000
_cell.angle_alpha   90.00
_cell.angle_beta   90.00
_cell.angle_gamma   90.00
#
_symmetry.space_group_name_H-M   'P 1'
#
loop_
_entity.id
_entity.type
_entity.pdbx_description
1 polymer ?
#
loop_
_entity_poly.entity_id
_entity_poly.type
_entity_poly.pdbx_seq_one_letter_code
_entity_poly.pdbx_strand_id
1 'polypeptide(L)'
;MSLSASHLLFPVPHSQIKTGFTTAHAVDVPSIHQVHLSDSALGVHKVSSGTTHTLVRPPVPPSTDSDEHTWDALFPAGSVNPGNKSAPPGGFGFYVHGPPEFARALREEAPREVLMSYAVMFEDGWEWRKGGKLPGICKRPSLAACLPLSVV
;
A
#
# COMPACT_ATOMS: atom_id res chain seq x y z
N MET A 1 5.83 -6.57 27.14
CA MET A 1 6.82 -6.72 26.05
C MET A 1 6.25 -6.00 24.85
N SER A 2 6.89 -4.92 24.38
CA SER A 2 6.48 -4.26 23.14
C SER A 2 6.87 -5.15 21.97
N LEU A 3 5.94 -5.44 21.06
CA LEU A 3 6.28 -6.08 19.79
C LEU A 3 7.09 -5.08 18.94
N SER A 4 8.10 -5.56 18.22
CA SER A 4 8.82 -4.72 17.25
C SER A 4 7.94 -4.44 16.02
N ALA A 5 8.21 -3.34 15.31
CA ALA A 5 7.50 -3.03 14.06
C ALA A 5 7.61 -4.17 13.03
N SER A 6 8.77 -4.86 12.98
CA SER A 6 8.96 -6.05 12.15
C SER A 6 7.94 -7.16 12.48
N HIS A 7 7.70 -7.47 13.75
CA HIS A 7 6.73 -8.50 14.14
C HIS A 7 5.27 -8.09 13.92
N LEU A 8 4.96 -6.80 14.01
CA LEU A 8 3.62 -6.29 13.74
C LEU A 8 3.28 -6.33 12.25
N LEU A 9 4.21 -5.92 11.39
CA LEU A 9 4.00 -5.87 9.94
C LEU A 9 4.24 -7.22 9.26
N PHE A 10 5.09 -8.07 9.84
CA PHE A 10 5.40 -9.40 9.31
C PHE A 10 5.11 -10.48 10.37
N PRO A 11 3.84 -10.85 10.60
CA PRO A 11 3.43 -11.79 11.65
C PRO A 11 3.70 -13.27 11.26
N VAL A 12 4.84 -13.54 10.65
CA VAL A 12 5.33 -14.86 10.27
C VAL A 12 6.80 -14.99 10.69
N PRO A 13 7.34 -16.20 10.91
CA PRO A 13 8.77 -16.35 11.15
C PRO A 13 9.58 -15.71 10.02
N HIS A 14 10.46 -14.76 10.33
CA HIS A 14 11.21 -14.01 9.31
C HIS A 14 12.08 -14.93 8.42
N SER A 15 12.47 -16.11 8.93
CA SER A 15 13.17 -17.14 8.16
C SER A 15 12.35 -17.76 7.02
N GLN A 16 11.02 -17.61 7.03
CA GLN A 16 10.13 -18.06 5.94
C GLN A 16 9.99 -17.01 4.84
N ILE A 17 10.41 -15.76 5.10
CA ILE A 17 10.33 -14.67 4.12
C ILE A 17 11.53 -14.78 3.19
N LYS A 18 11.27 -15.20 1.94
CA LYS A 18 12.29 -15.31 0.90
C LYS A 18 12.78 -13.95 0.39
N THR A 19 11.83 -13.06 0.11
CA THR A 19 12.07 -11.71 -0.40
C THR A 19 10.84 -10.83 -0.14
N GLY A 20 11.05 -9.53 -0.01
CA GLY A 20 9.98 -8.55 0.10
C GLY A 20 10.51 -7.13 0.12
N PHE A 21 9.62 -6.18 0.30
CA PHE A 21 9.98 -4.77 0.46
C PHE A 21 9.03 -4.11 1.46
N THR A 22 9.47 -2.98 2.02
CA THR A 22 8.69 -2.19 2.97
C THR A 22 9.01 -0.71 2.82
N THR A 23 8.02 0.14 3.06
CA THR A 23 8.24 1.60 3.23
C THR A 23 8.40 1.99 4.69
N ALA A 24 8.23 1.06 5.64
CA ALA A 24 8.38 1.32 7.06
C ALA A 24 9.87 1.22 7.46
N HIS A 25 10.48 2.35 7.83
CA HIS A 25 11.89 2.43 8.21
C HIS A 25 12.22 1.71 9.52
N ALA A 26 11.23 1.51 10.39
CA ALA A 26 11.38 0.78 11.65
C ALA A 26 11.48 -0.75 11.48
N VAL A 27 11.31 -1.27 10.25
CA VAL A 27 11.43 -2.71 9.96
C VAL A 27 12.88 -3.07 9.65
N ASP A 28 13.45 -3.92 10.48
CA ASP A 28 14.76 -4.55 10.25
C ASP A 28 14.55 -6.05 10.06
N VAL A 29 14.54 -6.50 8.81
CA VAL A 29 14.44 -7.91 8.40
C VAL A 29 15.36 -8.13 7.19
N PRO A 30 16.36 -9.03 7.25
CA PRO A 30 17.37 -9.15 6.21
C PRO A 30 16.87 -9.42 4.78
N SER A 31 15.73 -10.10 4.62
CA SER A 31 15.13 -10.42 3.31
C SER A 31 14.12 -9.38 2.81
N ILE A 32 13.94 -8.28 3.54
CA ILE A 32 13.00 -7.20 3.21
C ILE A 32 13.78 -5.94 2.86
N HIS A 33 13.62 -5.45 1.63
CA HIS A 33 14.25 -4.20 1.19
C HIS A 33 13.45 -2.99 1.67
N GLN A 34 14.11 -2.06 2.37
CA GLN A 34 13.52 -0.76 2.66
C GLN A 34 13.52 0.12 1.41
N VAL A 35 12.36 0.71 1.10
CA VAL A 35 12.19 1.57 -0.07
C VAL A 35 11.40 2.82 0.27
N HIS A 36 11.63 3.91 -0.47
CA HIS A 36 10.86 5.13 -0.30
C HIS A 36 9.39 4.92 -0.71
N LEU A 37 8.48 5.63 -0.03
CA LEU A 37 7.09 5.74 -0.46
C LEU A 37 7.01 6.67 -1.68
N SER A 38 7.27 6.12 -2.88
CA SER A 38 7.20 6.85 -4.15
C SER A 38 6.81 5.94 -5.31
N ASP A 39 6.25 6.54 -6.37
CA ASP A 39 5.79 5.79 -7.55
C ASP A 39 6.90 5.01 -8.22
N SER A 40 8.09 5.61 -8.33
CA SER A 40 9.25 4.98 -8.96
C SER A 40 9.81 3.82 -8.13
N ALA A 41 9.91 3.99 -6.81
CA ALA A 41 10.45 2.95 -5.93
C ALA A 41 9.50 1.74 -5.81
N LEU A 42 8.18 1.99 -5.83
CA LEU A 42 7.16 0.94 -5.69
C LEU A 42 6.71 0.34 -7.02
N GLY A 43 7.15 0.90 -8.14
CA GLY A 43 6.71 0.44 -9.46
C GLY A 43 5.22 0.66 -9.66
N VAL A 44 4.73 1.84 -9.28
CA VAL A 44 3.33 2.24 -9.45
C VAL A 44 3.00 2.31 -10.93
N HIS A 45 1.89 1.67 -11.31
CA HIS A 45 1.39 1.67 -12.68
C HIS A 45 -0.13 1.51 -12.73
N LYS A 46 -0.71 1.85 -13.88
CA LYS A 46 -2.18 1.84 -14.10
C LYS A 46 -2.94 2.63 -13.03
N VAL A 47 -2.51 3.87 -12.81
CA VAL A 47 -3.20 4.82 -11.94
C VAL A 47 -4.58 5.14 -12.52
N SER A 48 -5.59 5.18 -11.65
CA SER A 48 -6.97 5.50 -11.99
C SER A 48 -7.07 6.97 -12.42
N SER A 49 -7.69 7.21 -13.57
CA SER A 49 -7.88 8.57 -14.11
C SER A 49 -8.78 9.40 -13.19
N GLY A 50 -8.45 10.69 -13.03
CA GLY A 50 -9.29 11.63 -12.27
C GLY A 50 -9.08 11.59 -10.75
N THR A 51 -8.10 10.82 -10.27
CA THR A 51 -7.68 10.77 -8.86
C THR A 51 -6.17 10.90 -8.74
N THR A 52 -5.69 11.36 -7.59
CA THR A 52 -4.25 11.47 -7.27
C THR A 52 -3.97 10.84 -5.92
N HIS A 53 -2.72 10.42 -5.70
CA HIS A 53 -2.23 9.92 -4.41
C HIS A 53 -1.07 10.80 -3.94
N THR A 54 -1.41 11.99 -3.45
CA THR A 54 -0.42 12.98 -3.02
C THR A 54 0.28 12.53 -1.74
N LEU A 55 1.59 12.74 -1.66
CA LEU A 55 2.33 12.56 -0.42
C LEU A 55 2.06 13.72 0.53
N VAL A 56 1.60 13.40 1.73
CA VAL A 56 1.33 14.36 2.80
C VAL A 56 2.02 13.92 4.09
N ARG A 57 2.19 14.86 5.01
CA ARG A 57 2.58 14.53 6.39
C ARG A 57 1.31 14.16 7.16
N PRO A 58 1.25 12.99 7.81
CA PRO A 58 0.10 12.61 8.60
C PRO A 58 -0.06 13.56 9.81
N PRO A 59 -1.29 13.90 10.24
CA PRO A 59 -1.53 14.74 11.41
C PRO A 59 -0.94 14.17 12.70
N VAL A 60 -0.91 12.84 12.82
CA VAL A 60 -0.24 12.10 13.90
C VAL A 60 0.78 11.17 13.24
N PRO A 61 2.09 11.40 13.41
CA PRO A 61 3.10 10.55 12.80
C PRO A 61 3.05 9.13 13.42
N PRO A 62 3.15 8.06 12.59
CA PRO A 62 3.09 6.68 13.07
C PRO A 62 4.30 6.29 13.95
N SER A 63 5.41 7.01 13.82
CA SER A 63 6.60 6.88 14.66
C SER A 63 7.08 8.24 15.15
N THR A 64 8.08 8.25 16.04
CA THR A 64 8.75 9.49 16.46
C THR A 64 9.59 10.12 15.35
N ASP A 65 9.73 9.48 14.18
CA ASP A 65 10.43 10.06 13.04
C ASP A 65 9.54 11.08 12.32
N SER A 66 9.97 12.34 12.35
CA SER A 66 9.21 13.52 11.90
C SER A 66 9.06 13.65 10.37
N ASP A 67 9.65 12.74 9.59
CA ASP A 67 9.71 12.80 8.13
C ASP A 67 8.94 11.68 7.42
N GLU A 68 8.13 10.91 8.15
CA GLU A 68 7.24 9.91 7.53
C GLU A 68 6.14 10.59 6.71
N HIS A 69 6.09 10.26 5.42
CA HIS A 69 5.04 10.70 4.50
C HIS A 69 4.04 9.56 4.28
N THR A 70 2.79 9.90 4.04
CA THR A 70 1.71 8.97 3.67
C THR A 70 1.06 9.42 2.37
N TRP A 71 0.42 8.49 1.67
CA TRP A 71 -0.52 8.85 0.62
C TRP A 71 -1.84 9.30 1.21
N ASP A 72 -2.35 10.42 0.70
CA ASP A 72 -3.65 10.96 1.05
C ASP A 72 -4.74 10.47 0.08
N ALA A 73 -5.88 10.06 0.63
CA ALA A 73 -7.04 9.60 -0.10
C ALA A 73 -8.22 10.54 0.16
N LEU A 74 -8.55 11.37 -0.83
CA LEU A 74 -9.64 12.34 -0.71
C LEU A 74 -10.98 11.73 -1.13
N PHE A 75 -12.01 11.86 -0.29
CA PHE A 75 -13.37 11.38 -0.56
C PHE A 75 -14.38 12.55 -0.54
N PRO A 76 -14.58 13.25 -1.67
CA PRO A 76 -15.56 14.33 -1.72
C PRO A 76 -16.97 13.85 -1.38
N ALA A 77 -17.78 14.72 -0.79
CA ALA A 77 -19.17 14.41 -0.47
C ALA A 77 -19.93 13.91 -1.71
N GLY A 78 -20.60 12.76 -1.58
CA GLY A 78 -21.34 12.12 -2.68
C GLY A 78 -20.48 11.33 -3.67
N SER A 79 -19.16 11.24 -3.47
CA SER A 79 -18.30 10.31 -4.22
C SER A 79 -18.70 8.86 -3.96
N VAL A 80 -18.50 8.00 -4.97
CA VAL A 80 -18.87 6.57 -4.92
C VAL A 80 -17.75 5.68 -5.42
N ASN A 81 -17.15 6.04 -6.56
CA ASN A 81 -15.94 5.41 -7.09
C ASN A 81 -15.27 6.32 -8.12
N PRO A 82 -13.95 6.18 -8.37
CA PRO A 82 -13.23 7.01 -9.32
C PRO A 82 -13.80 7.04 -10.75
N GLY A 83 -14.48 5.97 -11.17
CA GLY A 83 -15.03 5.82 -12.52
C GLY A 83 -16.47 6.31 -12.69
N ASN A 84 -17.13 6.82 -11.64
CA ASN A 84 -18.51 7.27 -11.72
C ASN A 84 -18.60 8.60 -12.49
N LYS A 85 -19.32 8.61 -13.61
CA LYS A 85 -19.51 9.81 -14.44
C LYS A 85 -20.52 10.81 -13.89
N SER A 86 -21.30 10.41 -12.88
CA SER A 86 -22.40 11.19 -12.31
C SER A 86 -22.14 11.60 -10.86
N ALA A 87 -20.96 11.30 -10.31
CA ALA A 87 -20.54 11.68 -8.96
C ALA A 87 -19.10 12.20 -9.00
N PRO A 88 -18.68 13.04 -8.03
CA PRO A 88 -17.28 13.42 -7.91
C PRO A 88 -16.37 12.19 -7.77
N PRO A 89 -15.16 12.18 -8.38
CA PRO A 89 -14.19 11.14 -8.14
C PRO A 89 -13.70 11.21 -6.68
N GLY A 90 -13.59 10.05 -6.04
CA GLY A 90 -13.10 9.93 -4.66
C GLY A 90 -12.18 8.72 -4.54
N GLY A 91 -11.27 8.80 -3.58
CA GLY A 91 -10.22 7.82 -3.37
C GLY A 91 -9.12 7.88 -4.44
N PHE A 92 -8.37 6.78 -4.56
CA PHE A 92 -7.44 6.56 -5.67
C PHE A 92 -7.25 5.06 -5.89
N GLY A 93 -6.72 4.70 -7.06
CA GLY A 93 -6.49 3.31 -7.42
C GLY A 93 -5.27 3.11 -8.31
N PHE A 94 -4.35 2.22 -7.96
CA PHE A 94 -3.21 1.83 -8.80
C PHE A 94 -2.70 0.43 -8.46
N TYR A 95 -1.73 -0.04 -9.24
CA TYR A 95 -1.05 -1.31 -9.01
C TYR A 95 0.42 -1.05 -8.71
N VAL A 96 0.98 -1.83 -7.78
CA VAL A 96 2.43 -1.88 -7.55
C VAL A 96 2.98 -3.24 -7.95
N HIS A 97 4.20 -3.25 -8.50
CA HIS A 97 4.97 -4.47 -8.70
C HIS A 97 6.21 -4.54 -7.78
N GLY A 98 6.45 -3.49 -6.98
CA GLY A 98 7.60 -3.38 -6.09
C GLY A 98 8.91 -3.11 -6.84
N PRO A 99 10.04 -3.09 -6.11
CA PRO A 99 11.37 -2.89 -6.68
C PRO A 99 11.72 -3.96 -7.74
N PRO A 100 12.67 -3.69 -8.66
CA PRO A 100 12.99 -4.60 -9.76
C PRO A 100 13.28 -6.05 -9.33
N GLU A 101 13.97 -6.24 -8.20
CA GLU A 101 14.31 -7.57 -7.68
C GLU A 101 13.08 -8.35 -7.21
N PHE A 102 12.19 -7.70 -6.45
CA PHE A 102 10.94 -8.29 -6.02
C PHE A 102 10.02 -8.58 -7.21
N ALA A 103 9.91 -7.64 -8.15
CA ALA A 103 9.12 -7.81 -9.37
C ALA A 103 9.63 -8.98 -10.23
N ARG A 104 10.94 -9.20 -10.27
CA ARG A 104 11.57 -10.34 -10.94
C ARG A 104 11.23 -11.65 -10.20
N ALA A 105 11.44 -11.71 -8.88
CA ALA A 105 11.13 -12.88 -8.07
C ALA A 105 9.66 -13.30 -8.20
N LEU A 106 8.72 -12.33 -8.16
CA LEU A 106 7.31 -12.60 -8.40
C LEU A 106 7.09 -13.31 -9.75
N ARG A 107 7.69 -12.79 -10.84
CA ARG A 107 7.50 -13.32 -12.20
C ARG A 107 8.15 -14.68 -12.42
N GLU A 108 9.35 -14.89 -11.90
CA GLU A 108 10.16 -16.07 -12.18
C GLU A 108 9.83 -17.23 -11.22
N GLU A 109 9.55 -16.94 -9.95
CA GLU A 109 9.32 -17.97 -8.94
C GLU A 109 7.83 -18.35 -8.79
N ALA A 110 6.92 -17.51 -9.29
CA ALA A 110 5.46 -17.71 -9.19
C ALA A 110 5.02 -18.13 -7.76
N PRO A 111 5.25 -17.28 -6.75
CA PRO A 111 5.03 -17.66 -5.36
C PRO A 111 3.57 -18.01 -5.08
N ARG A 112 3.37 -19.00 -4.21
CA ARG A 112 2.03 -19.46 -3.79
C ARG A 112 1.45 -18.61 -2.65
N GLU A 113 2.32 -17.95 -1.90
CA GLU A 113 1.99 -17.18 -0.70
C GLU A 113 2.62 -15.80 -0.83
N VAL A 114 1.82 -14.77 -0.53
CA VAL A 114 2.25 -13.37 -0.51
C VAL A 114 1.63 -12.75 0.73
N LEU A 115 2.45 -12.07 1.52
CA LEU A 115 2.01 -11.30 2.67
C LEU A 115 1.99 -9.82 2.28
N MET A 116 0.91 -9.13 2.63
CA MET A 116 0.78 -7.68 2.46
C MET A 116 0.26 -7.09 3.76
N SER A 117 0.96 -6.07 4.25
CA SER A 117 0.59 -5.30 5.43
C SER A 117 0.60 -3.83 5.08
N TYR A 118 -0.30 -3.06 5.68
CA TYR A 118 -0.41 -1.62 5.50
C TYR A 118 -0.99 -0.98 6.76
N ALA A 119 -0.72 0.31 6.95
CA ALA A 119 -1.37 1.13 7.94
C ALA A 119 -2.32 2.11 7.24
N VAL A 120 -3.46 2.40 7.87
CA VAL A 120 -4.44 3.38 7.41
C VAL A 120 -4.89 4.22 8.60
N MET A 121 -5.02 5.52 8.39
CA MET A 121 -5.56 6.45 9.36
C MET A 121 -6.86 7.03 8.79
N PHE A 122 -7.93 6.97 9.57
CA PHE A 122 -9.17 7.66 9.28
C PHE A 122 -9.22 8.90 10.17
N GLU A 123 -9.57 10.05 9.60
CA GLU A 123 -9.68 11.29 10.35
C GLU A 123 -10.77 11.23 11.42
N ASP A 124 -10.66 12.07 12.44
CA ASP A 124 -11.69 12.19 13.46
C ASP A 124 -13.02 12.61 12.81
N GLY A 125 -14.09 11.89 13.15
CA GLY A 125 -15.40 12.10 12.56
C GLY A 125 -15.63 11.38 11.22
N TRP A 126 -14.72 10.50 10.80
CA TRP A 126 -14.87 9.70 9.58
C TRP A 126 -16.22 8.95 9.51
N GLU A 127 -16.93 9.12 8.40
CA GLU A 127 -18.22 8.48 8.15
C GLU A 127 -18.07 7.22 7.28
N TRP A 128 -18.15 6.05 7.90
CA TRP A 128 -18.03 4.76 7.20
C TRP A 128 -19.11 4.47 6.15
N ARG A 129 -20.25 5.19 6.20
CA ARG A 129 -21.43 4.98 5.33
C ARG A 129 -21.78 3.49 5.19
N LYS A 130 -21.62 2.91 4.00
CA LYS A 130 -21.89 1.48 3.72
C LYS A 130 -20.61 0.66 3.53
N GLY A 131 -19.46 1.20 3.92
CA GLY A 131 -18.14 0.64 3.69
C GLY A 131 -17.58 1.00 2.32
N GLY A 132 -16.40 0.45 2.04
CA GLY A 132 -15.57 0.79 0.90
C GLY A 132 -14.53 -0.29 0.58
N LYS A 133 -13.68 -0.04 -0.42
CA LYS A 133 -12.55 -0.92 -0.77
C LYS A 133 -11.29 -0.45 -0.05
N LEU A 134 -10.44 -1.43 0.27
CA LEU A 134 -9.11 -1.22 0.81
C LEU A 134 -8.06 -1.95 -0.05
N PRO A 135 -6.77 -1.61 0.12
CA PRO A 135 -5.65 -2.31 -0.48
C PRO A 135 -5.71 -3.83 -0.37
N GLY A 136 -5.30 -4.53 -1.42
CA GLY A 136 -5.24 -5.99 -1.44
C GLY A 136 -4.25 -6.55 -2.45
N ILE A 137 -4.23 -7.88 -2.58
CA ILE A 137 -3.41 -8.62 -3.54
C ILE A 137 -4.29 -9.04 -4.72
N CYS A 138 -3.82 -8.89 -5.96
CA CYS A 138 -4.49 -9.47 -7.12
C CYS A 138 -3.54 -10.32 -7.97
N LYS A 139 -4.08 -11.43 -8.48
CA LYS A 139 -3.37 -12.30 -9.41
C LYS A 139 -3.66 -11.84 -10.83
N ARG A 140 -2.65 -11.36 -11.57
CA ARG A 140 -2.77 -11.14 -13.01
C ARG A 140 -1.93 -12.14 -13.81
N PRO A 141 -2.46 -12.71 -14.90
CA PRO A 141 -1.74 -13.72 -15.69
C PRO A 141 -0.43 -13.23 -16.34
N SER A 142 -0.29 -11.94 -16.63
CA SER A 142 0.87 -11.38 -17.34
C SER A 142 1.85 -10.58 -16.48
N LEU A 143 1.50 -10.33 -15.21
CA LEU A 143 2.33 -9.67 -14.22
C LEU A 143 2.06 -10.41 -12.92
N ALA A 144 3.01 -11.25 -12.52
CA ALA A 144 2.96 -11.91 -11.23
C ALA A 144 2.64 -10.89 -10.13
N ALA A 145 1.64 -11.22 -9.32
CA ALA A 145 1.11 -10.46 -8.19
C ALA A 145 1.24 -8.92 -8.30
N CYS A 146 0.21 -8.27 -8.82
CA CYS A 146 0.08 -6.82 -8.60
C CYS A 146 -0.68 -6.60 -7.28
N LEU A 147 -0.25 -5.66 -6.45
CA LEU A 147 -1.04 -5.26 -5.29
C LEU A 147 -1.95 -4.09 -5.72
N PRO A 148 -3.27 -4.28 -5.90
CA PRO A 148 -4.19 -3.16 -6.00
C PRO A 148 -4.14 -2.36 -4.71
N LEU A 149 -3.67 -1.12 -4.80
CA LEU A 149 -4.00 -0.10 -3.82
C LEU A 149 -5.25 0.57 -4.32
N SER A 150 -6.38 0.35 -3.67
CA SER A 150 -7.63 1.06 -3.97
C SER A 150 -8.31 1.37 -2.65
N VAL A 151 -8.40 2.66 -2.34
CA VAL A 151 -9.25 3.17 -1.27
C VAL A 151 -10.45 3.79 -1.98
N VAL A 152 -11.64 3.19 -1.86
CA VAL A 152 -12.87 3.63 -2.54
C VAL A 152 -14.01 3.67 -1.54
#